data_AF-A0A6I0C2P7-F1
#
_entry.id   AF-A0A6I0C2P7-F1
#
_cell.length_a   1.000
_cell.length_b   1.000
_cell.length_c   1.000
_cell.angle_alpha   90.00
_cell.angle_beta   90.00
_cell.angle_gamma   90.00
#
_symmetry.space_group_name_H-M   'P 1'
#
loop_
_entity.id
_entity.type
_entity.pdbx_description
1 polymer ?
#
loop_
_entity_poly.entity_id
_entity_poly.type
_entity_poly.pdbx_seq_one_letter_code
_entity_poly.pdbx_strand_id
1 'polypeptide(L)' 'MKEVKGQNNKLMEEFDVLLRQLLIKSKTDERVKNFLDDLFEMLSDNKLQSDTDFKTALNKLREKHFPKFDKGENKNV' A
#
# COMPACT_ATOMS: atom_id res chain seq x y z
N MET A 1 23.42 7.98 -18.82
CA MET A 1 22.48 7.32 -17.88
C MET A 1 22.99 7.47 -16.45
N LYS A 2 22.70 8.59 -15.76
CA LYS A 2 23.06 8.81 -14.34
C LYS A 2 21.88 9.29 -13.47
N GLU A 3 20.73 9.59 -14.06
CA GLU A 3 19.60 10.21 -13.36
C GLU A 3 18.66 9.22 -12.66
N VAL A 4 18.74 7.92 -12.98
CA VAL A 4 17.81 6.90 -12.44
C VAL A 4 18.09 6.59 -10.95
N LYS A 5 19.34 6.71 -10.49
CA LYS A 5 19.71 6.37 -9.09
C LYS A 5 19.15 7.37 -8.07
N GLY A 6 19.07 8.67 -8.40
CA GLY A 6 18.59 9.69 -7.47
C GLY A 6 17.07 9.67 -7.27
N GLN A 7 16.31 9.40 -8.34
CA GLN A 7 14.86 9.32 -8.28
C GLN A 7 14.37 8.09 -7.51
N ASN A 8 15.05 6.95 -7.67
CA ASN A 8 14.73 5.73 -6.92
C ASN A 8 14.96 5.90 -5.41
N ASN A 9 15.99 6.64 -4.98
CA ASN A 9 16.22 6.91 -3.56
C ASN A 9 15.09 7.77 -2.95
N LYS A 10 14.69 8.84 -3.65
CA LYS A 10 13.60 9.71 -3.19
C LYS A 10 12.26 8.96 -3.10
N LEU A 11 11.97 8.11 -4.09
CA LEU A 11 10.77 7.28 -4.07
C LEU A 11 10.75 6.32 -2.87
N MET A 12 11.89 5.72 -2.53
CA MET A 12 11.99 4.83 -1.37
C MET A 12 11.84 5.57 -0.04
N GLU A 13 12.35 6.80 0.07
CA GLU A 13 12.14 7.65 1.24
C GLU A 13 10.66 8.04 1.42
N GLU A 14 10.00 8.45 0.34
CA GLU A 14 8.57 8.77 0.36
C GLU A 14 7.73 7.53 0.71
N PHE A 15 8.11 6.37 0.20
CA PHE A 15 7.47 5.10 0.51
C PHE A 15 7.65 4.71 1.99
N ASP A 16 8.85 4.85 2.56
CA ASP A 16 9.12 4.60 3.98
C ASP A 16 8.27 5.49 4.89
N VAL A 17 8.16 6.79 4.56
CA VAL A 17 7.32 7.72 5.30
C VAL A 17 5.84 7.30 5.28
N LEU A 18 5.32 6.91 4.12
CA LEU A 18 3.94 6.44 3.98
C LEU A 18 3.69 5.15 4.80
N LEU A 19 4.61 4.19 4.76
CA LEU A 19 4.51 2.97 5.57
C LEU A 19 4.48 3.28 7.06
N ARG A 20 5.35 4.20 7.54
CA ARG A 20 5.34 4.62 8.94
C ARG A 20 4.02 5.27 9.34
N GLN A 21 3.47 6.14 8.49
CA GLN A 21 2.17 6.77 8.75
C GLN A 21 1.04 5.74 8.85
N LEU A 22 1.02 4.74 7.95
CA LEU A 22 0.07 3.64 8.01
C LEU A 22 0.23 2.80 9.28
N LEU A 23 1.47 2.47 9.69
CA LEU A 23 1.77 1.74 10.92
C LEU A 23 1.38 2.50 12.19
N ILE A 24 1.46 3.83 12.18
CA ILE A 24 0.96 4.65 13.28
C ILE A 24 -0.57 4.59 13.30
N LYS A 25 -1.22 4.76 12.14
CA LYS A 25 -2.68 4.80 12.03
C LYS A 25 -3.32 3.44 12.36
N SER A 26 -2.68 2.33 12.02
CA SER A 26 -3.18 0.98 12.35
C SER A 26 -3.31 0.71 13.85
N LYS A 27 -2.63 1.49 14.71
CA LYS A 27 -2.79 1.39 16.17
C LYS A 27 -4.16 1.86 16.66
N THR A 28 -4.82 2.72 15.90
CA THR A 28 -6.11 3.33 16.28
C THR A 28 -7.23 3.05 15.28
N ASP A 29 -6.89 2.63 14.06
CA ASP A 29 -7.81 2.33 12.97
C ASP A 29 -7.70 0.84 12.60
N GLU A 30 -8.68 0.06 13.02
CA GLU A 30 -8.75 -1.38 12.77
C GLU A 30 -8.83 -1.72 11.28
N ARG A 31 -9.45 -0.85 10.46
CA ARG A 31 -9.51 -1.03 9.01
C ARG A 31 -8.12 -0.89 8.39
N VAL A 32 -7.34 0.11 8.83
CA VAL A 32 -5.95 0.27 8.37
C VAL A 32 -5.07 -0.88 8.85
N LYS A 33 -5.30 -1.39 10.07
CA LYS A 33 -4.60 -2.59 10.56
C LYS A 33 -4.87 -3.81 9.68
N ASN A 34 -6.14 -4.12 9.42
CA ASN A 34 -6.53 -5.26 8.60
C ASN A 34 -6.02 -5.12 7.16
N PHE A 35 -5.94 -3.90 6.63
CA PHE A 35 -5.31 -3.63 5.35
C PHE A 35 -3.80 -3.96 5.35
N LEU A 36 -3.06 -3.57 6.38
CA LEU A 36 -1.63 -3.85 6.49
C LEU A 36 -1.34 -5.34 6.69
N ASP A 37 -2.15 -6.05 7.48
CA ASP A 37 -2.01 -7.49 7.69
C ASP A 37 -2.18 -8.25 6.37
N ASP A 38 -3.23 -7.95 5.62
CA ASP A 38 -3.46 -8.57 4.30
C ASP A 38 -2.41 -8.14 3.25
N LEU A 39 -1.90 -6.89 3.32
CA LEU A 39 -0.81 -6.43 2.44
C LEU A 39 0.48 -7.23 2.72
N PHE A 40 0.78 -7.46 4.00
CA PHE A 40 1.93 -8.24 4.40
C PHE A 40 1.81 -9.69 3.94
N GLU A 41 0.62 -10.30 4.06
CA GLU A 41 0.34 -11.64 3.55
C GLU A 41 0.52 -11.71 2.03
N MET A 42 -0.03 -10.75 1.28
CA MET A 42 0.11 -10.66 -0.19
C MET A 42 1.59 -10.54 -0.63
N LEU A 43 2.40 -9.77 0.11
CA LEU A 43 3.83 -9.59 -0.18
C LEU A 43 4.68 -10.79 0.25
N SER A 44 4.28 -11.47 1.33
CA SER A 44 4.99 -12.63 1.88
C SER A 44 4.68 -13.90 1.11
N ASP A 45 3.56 -13.94 0.39
CA ASP A 45 3.27 -15.02 -0.53
C ASP A 45 4.24 -14.95 -1.72
N ASN A 46 5.37 -15.66 -1.59
CA ASN A 46 6.35 -15.90 -2.65
C ASN A 46 5.73 -16.57 -3.90
N LYS A 47 4.47 -16.99 -3.80
CA LYS A 47 3.62 -17.39 -4.92
C LYS A 47 2.69 -16.26 -5.33
N LEU A 48 3.16 -15.01 -5.42
CA LEU A 48 2.58 -14.06 -6.37
C LEU A 48 2.60 -14.75 -7.73
N GLN A 49 1.51 -15.46 -8.00
CA GLN A 49 1.39 -16.44 -9.05
C GLN A 49 1.72 -15.70 -10.33
N SER A 50 2.42 -16.37 -11.23
CA SER A 50 2.77 -15.89 -12.56
C SER A 50 1.61 -15.23 -13.33
N ASP A 51 0.38 -15.39 -12.86
CA ASP A 51 -0.86 -14.95 -13.48
C ASP A 51 -1.49 -13.68 -12.88
N THR A 52 -1.05 -13.17 -11.71
CA THR A 52 -1.63 -11.93 -11.12
C THR A 52 -0.57 -10.85 -10.90
N ASP A 53 -0.65 -9.80 -11.72
CA ASP A 53 0.15 -8.57 -11.55
C ASP A 53 -0.06 -7.98 -10.15
N PHE A 54 1.03 -7.59 -9.49
CA PHE A 54 1.06 -6.91 -8.19
C PHE A 54 0.04 -5.78 -8.10
N LYS A 55 -0.13 -5.02 -9.19
CA LYS A 55 -1.09 -3.92 -9.28
C LYS A 55 -2.55 -4.40 -9.14
N THR A 56 -2.88 -5.53 -9.73
CA THR A 56 -4.22 -6.14 -9.64
C THR A 56 -4.48 -6.65 -8.23
N ALA A 57 -3.49 -7.31 -7.61
CA ALA A 57 -3.60 -7.78 -6.23
C ALA A 57 -3.79 -6.61 -5.25
N LEU A 58 -2.99 -5.55 -5.40
CA LEU A 58 -3.08 -4.34 -4.58
C LEU A 58 -4.42 -3.62 -4.77
N ASN A 59 -4.97 -3.54 -5.99
CA ASN A 59 -6.27 -2.93 -6.24
C ASN A 59 -7.41 -3.71 -5.57
N LYS A 60 -7.39 -5.05 -5.65
CA LYS A 60 -8.36 -5.91 -4.93
C LYS A 60 -8.27 -5.69 -3.43
N LEU A 61 -7.06 -5.57 -2.91
CA LEU A 61 -6.83 -5.31 -1.50
C LEU A 61 -7.37 -3.95 -1.06
N ARG A 62 -7.10 -2.90 -1.85
CA ARG A 62 -7.66 -1.58 -1.64
C ARG A 62 -9.19 -1.62 -1.63
N GLU A 63 -9.82 -2.28 -2.60
CA GLU A 63 -11.29 -2.36 -2.69
C GLU A 63 -11.92 -3.14 -1.53
N LYS A 64 -11.24 -4.17 -1.02
CA LYS A 64 -11.67 -4.95 0.16
C LYS A 64 -11.78 -4.07 1.41
N HIS A 65 -10.74 -3.26 1.66
CA HIS A 65 -10.65 -2.47 2.90
C HIS A 65 -11.23 -1.07 2.78
N PHE A 66 -11.15 -0.48 1.58
CA PHE A 66 -11.60 0.87 1.27
C PHE A 66 -12.55 0.82 0.06
N PRO A 67 -13.75 0.23 0.22
CA PRO A 67 -14.75 0.22 -0.84
C PRO A 67 -15.14 1.66 -1.15
N LYS A 68 -15.21 2.02 -2.45
CA LYS A 68 -15.45 3.39 -2.92
C LYS A 68 -14.33 4.39 -2.56
N PHE A 69 -13.09 3.92 -2.46
CA PHE A 69 -11.91 4.79 -2.51
C PHE A 69 -11.78 5.43 -3.91
N ASP A 70 -12.71 6.32 -4.25
CA ASP A 70 -12.52 7.28 -5.30
C ASP A 70 -11.35 8.17 -4.89
N LYS A 71 -10.51 8.54 -5.85
CA LYS A 71 -9.41 9.50 -5.68
C LYS A 71 -9.96 10.81 -5.09
N GLY A 72 -10.14 10.89 -3.77
CA GLY A 72 -10.82 12.03 -3.16
C GLY A 72 -11.79 11.76 -2.00
N GLU A 73 -11.79 10.61 -1.32
CA GLU A 73 -12.30 10.58 0.07
C GLU A 73 -11.29 11.25 1.03
N ASN A 74 -10.94 12.50 0.74
CA ASN A 74 -10.55 13.50 1.72
C ASN A 74 -11.63 14.59 1.69
N LYS A 75 -12.85 14.18 2.01
CA LYS A 75 -13.93 15.08 2.40
C LYS A 75 -14.50 14.50 3.69
N ASN A 76 -14.16 15.13 4.80
CA ASN A 76 -14.63 14.89 6.17
C ASN A 76 -13.74 13.97 7.02
N VAL A 77 -12.79 14.59 7.73
CA VAL A 77 -12.95 14.79 9.19
C VAL A 77 -12.58 16.24 9.51
#